data_AF-W1X7U6-F1
#
_entry.id   AF-W1X7U6-F1
#
_cell.length_a   1.000
_cell.length_b   1.000
_cell.length_c   1.000
_cell.angle_alpha   90.00
_cell.angle_beta   90.00
_cell.angle_gamma   90.00
#
_symmetry.space_group_name_H-M   'P 1'
#
loop_
_entity.id
_entity.type
_entity.pdbx_description
1 polymer ?
#
loop_
_entity_poly.entity_id
_entity_poly.type
_entity_poly.pdbx_seq_one_letter_code
_entity_poly.pdbx_strand_id
1 'polypeptide(L)' 'VNPEVVILGGGIMEQEAVLRPRIEAAMKACLVPSIAKKTKLAFAYYQNTAGMFGAYYHFKNKQQ' A
#
# COMPACT_ATOMS: atom_id res chain seq x y z
N VAL A 1 5.59 5.49 13.25
CA VAL A 1 4.24 4.99 12.92
C VAL A 1 4.34 3.46 12.82
N ASN A 2 3.48 2.68 13.49
CA ASN A 2 3.47 1.21 13.44
C ASN A 2 2.22 0.74 12.67
N PRO A 3 2.24 0.79 11.33
CA PRO A 3 1.04 0.62 10.54
C PRO A 3 0.57 -0.84 10.53
N GLU A 4 -0.75 -1.02 10.51
CA GLU A 4 -1.36 -2.33 10.22
C GLU A 4 -1.24 -2.69 8.73
N VAL A 5 -1.24 -1.69 7.85
CA VAL A 5 -1.16 -1.90 6.39
C VAL A 5 -0.22 -0.89 5.75
N VAL A 6 0.65 -1.37 4.88
CA VAL A 6 1.47 -0.56 3.97
C VAL A 6 0.97 -0.78 2.56
N ILE A 7 0.55 0.30 1.90
CA ILE A 7 0.10 0.26 0.50
C ILE A 7 1.22 0.80 -0.39
N LEU A 8 1.67 0.00 -1.35
CA LEU A 8 2.65 0.40 -2.35
C LEU A 8 1.95 0.76 -3.67
N GLY A 9 2.22 1.96 -4.17
CA GLY A 9 1.71 2.45 -5.45
C GLY A 9 2.83 2.74 -6.45
N GLY A 10 2.45 3.29 -7.62
CA GLY A 10 3.36 3.62 -8.71
C GLY A 10 3.39 2.55 -9.82
N GLY A 11 3.88 2.92 -11.01
CA GLY A 11 3.81 2.08 -12.21
C GLY A 11 4.56 0.75 -12.12
N ILE A 12 5.56 0.64 -11.24
CA ILE A 12 6.30 -0.62 -11.05
C ILE A 12 5.47 -1.72 -10.37
N MET A 13 4.32 -1.34 -9.78
CA MET A 13 3.43 -2.27 -9.08
C MET A 13 2.66 -3.21 -10.02
N GLU A 14 2.76 -3.03 -11.34
CA GLU A 14 2.33 -4.03 -12.34
C GLU A 14 3.08 -5.36 -12.19
N GLN A 15 4.28 -5.35 -11.59
CA GLN A 15 5.10 -6.53 -11.36
C GLN A 15 4.93 -7.12 -9.94
N GLU A 16 3.71 -7.05 -9.37
CA GLU A 16 3.43 -7.50 -8.00
C GLU A 16 3.97 -8.91 -7.72
N ALA A 17 3.78 -9.87 -8.63
CA ALA A 17 4.21 -11.25 -8.45
C ALA A 17 5.72 -11.39 -8.21
N VAL A 18 6.53 -10.48 -8.76
CA VAL A 18 7.99 -10.48 -8.60
C VAL A 18 8.40 -9.66 -7.38
N LEU A 19 7.75 -8.52 -7.15
CA LEU A 19 8.13 -7.57 -6.11
C LEU A 19 7.65 -7.97 -4.72
N ARG A 20 6.42 -8.48 -4.61
CA ARG A 20 5.81 -8.91 -3.34
C ARG A 20 6.73 -9.81 -2.50
N PRO A 21 7.24 -10.96 -3.00
CA PRO A 21 8.06 -11.84 -2.17
C PRO A 21 9.38 -11.18 -1.73
N ARG A 22 9.97 -10.31 -2.55
CA ARG A 22 11.21 -9.59 -2.23
C ARG A 22 10.98 -8.55 -1.13
N ILE A 23 9.88 -7.80 -1.22
CA ILE A 23 9.54 -6.76 -0.25
C ILE A 23 9.12 -7.38 1.08
N GLU A 24 8.31 -8.44 1.06
CA GLU A 24 7.92 -9.17 2.28
C GLU A 24 9.14 -9.76 3.01
N ALA A 25 10.12 -10.28 2.27
CA ALA A 25 11.37 -10.77 2.85
C ALA A 25 12.18 -9.63 3.49
N ALA A 26 12.33 -8.50 2.80
CA ALA A 26 13.02 -7.33 3.34
C ALA A 26 12.30 -6.75 4.58
N MET A 27 10.97 -6.70 4.57
CA MET A 27 10.17 -6.28 5.73
C MET A 27 10.42 -7.18 6.93
N LYS A 28 10.47 -8.50 6.75
CA LYS A 28 10.77 -9.43 7.85
C LYS A 28 12.19 -9.29 8.39
N ALA A 29 13.16 -8.93 7.54
CA ALA A 29 14.54 -8.74 7.94
C ALA A 29 14.78 -7.40 8.66
N CYS A 30 14.09 -6.34 8.24
CA CYS A 30 14.31 -4.99 8.76
C CYS A 30 13.37 -4.58 9.90
N LEU A 31 12.19 -5.20 10.03
CA LEU A 31 11.21 -4.84 11.06
C LEU A 31 11.34 -5.73 12.29
N VAL A 32 11.04 -5.14 13.46
CA VAL A 32 10.89 -5.90 14.71
C VAL A 32 9.79 -6.95 14.52
N PRO A 33 9.97 -8.22 14.96
CA PRO A 33 9.03 -9.31 14.67
C PRO A 33 7.58 -9.05 15.10
N SER A 34 7.37 -8.31 16.18
CA SER A 34 6.05 -7.92 16.68
C SER A 34 5.30 -6.97 15.75
N ILE A 35 6.04 -6.15 14.98
CA ILE A 35 5.52 -5.24 13.96
C ILE A 35 5.37 -6.00 12.65
N ALA A 36 6.40 -6.74 12.23
CA ALA A 36 6.40 -7.51 10.98
C ALA A 36 5.21 -8.49 10.88
N LYS A 37 4.81 -9.11 12.00
CA LYS A 37 3.64 -10.01 12.06
C LYS A 37 2.29 -9.29 11.94
N LYS A 38 2.24 -8.00 12.29
CA LYS A 38 1.01 -7.20 12.34
C LYS A 38 0.86 -6.28 11.13
N THR A 39 1.93 -6.05 10.39
CA THR A 39 1.92 -5.19 9.21
C THR A 39 1.70 -6.01 7.94
N LYS A 40 0.62 -5.72 7.22
CA LYS A 40 0.27 -6.31 5.92
C LYS A 40 0.83 -5.46 4.80
N LEU A 41 1.30 -6.11 3.74
CA LEU A 41 1.68 -5.46 2.49
C LEU A 41 0.53 -5.54 1.49
N ALA A 42 0.12 -4.38 0.95
CA ALA A 42 -0.90 -4.26 -0.06
C ALA A 42 -0.37 -3.47 -1.27
N PHE A 43 -0.88 -3.78 -2.46
CA PHE A 43 -0.52 -3.12 -3.71
C PHE A 43 -1.69 -2.25 -4.17
N ALA A 44 -1.41 -1.05 -4.66
CA ALA A 44 -2.43 -0.09 -5.05
C ALA A 44 -3.13 -0.54 -6.33
N TYR A 45 -4.38 -0.99 -6.20
CA TYR A 45 -5.19 -1.51 -7.31
C TYR A 45 -5.50 -0.45 -8.38
N TYR A 46 -5.85 0.77 -7.96
CA TYR A 46 -6.32 1.82 -8.86
C TYR A 46 -5.20 2.55 -9.62
N GLN A 47 -3.93 2.22 -9.39
CA GLN A 47 -2.76 2.86 -10.02
C GLN A 47 -2.94 4.38 -10.23
N ASN A 48 -2.85 4.87 -11.46
CA ASN A 48 -2.96 6.28 -11.82
C ASN A 48 -4.37 6.86 -11.65
N THR A 49 -5.41 6.02 -11.56
CA THR A 49 -6.79 6.47 -11.32
C THR A 49 -7.10 6.76 -9.86
N ALA A 50 -6.23 6.32 -8.93
CA ALA A 50 -6.44 6.53 -7.49
C ALA A 50 -6.61 8.02 -7.12
N GLY A 51 -5.86 8.91 -7.77
CA GLY A 51 -5.96 10.35 -7.54
C GLY A 51 -7.30 10.95 -7.97
N MET A 52 -7.85 10.48 -9.09
CA MET A 52 -9.14 10.94 -9.59
C MET A 52 -10.29 10.50 -8.67
N PHE A 53 -10.26 9.25 -8.20
CA PHE A 53 -11.20 8.78 -7.17
C PHE A 53 -11.06 9.58 -5.87
N GLY A 54 -9.83 9.85 -5.43
CA GLY A 54 -9.56 10.66 -4.24
C GLY A 54 -10.18 12.06 -4.34
N ALA A 55 -10.03 12.72 -5.49
CA ALA A 55 -10.63 14.03 -5.73
C ALA A 55 -12.16 13.98 -5.70
N TYR A 56 -12.76 12.94 -6.28
CA TYR A 56 -14.21 12.74 -6.26
C TYR A 56 -14.77 12.50 -4.85
N TYR A 57 -14.14 11.61 -4.07
CA TYR A 57 -14.55 11.38 -2.68
C TYR A 57 -14.37 12.63 -1.81
N HIS A 58 -13.28 13.37 -2.01
CA HIS A 58 -13.07 14.64 -1.32
C HIS A 58 -14.15 15.67 -1.65
N PHE A 59 -14.54 15.78 -2.93
CA PHE A 59 -15.64 16.65 -3.34
C PHE A 59 -16.95 16.25 -2.68
N LYS A 60 -17.31 14.95 -2.69
CA LYS A 60 -18.53 14.45 -2.03
C LYS A 60 -18.55 14.72 -0.53
N ASN A 61 -17.45 14.45 0.17
CA ASN A 61 -17.36 14.63 1.62
C ASN A 61 -17.46 16.11 2.05
N LYS A 62 -17.15 17.05 1.15
CA LYS A 62 -17.31 18.49 1.41
C LYS A 62 -18.72 19.03 1.10
N GLN A 63 -19.56 18.24 0.44
CA GLN A 63 -20.95 18.59 0.11
C GLN A 63 -21.95 17.94 1.09
N GLN A 64 -21.44 17.25 2.12
CA GLN A 64 -22.18 16.80 3.31
C GLN A 64 -21.93 17.77 4.45
#